data_AF-A0A5E7VW39-F1
#
_entry.id   AF-A0A5E7VW39-F1
#
_cell.length_a   1.000
_cell.length_b   1.000
_cell.length_c   1.000
_cell.angle_alpha   90.00
_cell.angle_beta   90.00
_cell.angle_gamma   90.00
#
_symmetry.space_group_name_H-M   'P 1'
#
loop_
_entity.id
_entity.type
_entity.pdbx_description
1 polymer ?
#
loop_
_entity_poly.entity_id
_entity_poly.type
_entity_poly.pdbx_seq_one_letter_code
_entity_poly.pdbx_strand_id
1 'polypeptide(L)'
;MAEAADYGLMIWDAKSTGTLSNVIELLSRKKKSLVFVNKEKAFKVVGSVSQLEELVAFMSDCAKRKADEKIKLFDRISLLKHDQAELLL
;
A
#
# COMPACT_ATOMS: atom_id res chain seq x y z
N MET A 1 -9.00 -6.86 -11.58
CA MET A 1 -8.44 -5.51 -11.87
C MET A 1 -6.92 -5.49 -11.70
N ALA A 2 -6.36 -5.78 -10.51
CA ALA A 2 -4.90 -5.81 -10.31
C ALA A 2 -4.16 -6.87 -11.16
N GLU A 3 -4.83 -7.97 -11.48
CA GLU A 3 -4.28 -9.03 -12.35
C GLU A 3 -3.95 -8.51 -13.76
N ALA A 4 -4.89 -7.80 -14.39
CA ALA A 4 -4.75 -7.31 -15.76
C ALA A 4 -4.05 -5.95 -15.89
N ALA A 5 -3.88 -5.20 -14.81
CA ALA A 5 -3.28 -3.87 -14.85
C ALA A 5 -1.76 -3.96 -14.76
N ASP A 6 -1.00 -3.30 -15.64
CA ASP A 6 0.47 -3.20 -15.54
C ASP A 6 0.92 -2.12 -14.53
N TYR A 7 0.04 -1.15 -14.29
CA TYR A 7 0.23 -0.02 -13.39
C TYR A 7 -1.11 0.41 -12.80
N GLY A 8 -1.11 0.83 -11.53
CA GLY A 8 -2.32 1.34 -10.86
C GLY A 8 -2.26 2.84 -10.60
N LEU A 9 -3.32 3.58 -10.94
CA LEU A 9 -3.53 4.96 -10.48
C LEU A 9 -4.64 4.96 -9.42
N MET A 10 -4.38 5.57 -8.27
CA MET A 10 -5.31 5.63 -7.15
C MET A 10 -5.47 7.04 -6.65
N ILE A 11 -6.68 7.38 -6.21
CA ILE A 11 -6.96 8.56 -5.41
C ILE A 11 -7.28 8.08 -4.01
N TRP A 12 -6.54 8.56 -3.02
CA TRP A 12 -6.62 8.05 -1.66
C TRP A 12 -6.79 9.17 -0.63
N ASP A 13 -7.70 8.96 0.30
CA ASP A 13 -8.07 9.88 1.38
C ASP A 13 -7.28 9.61 2.69
N ALA A 14 -6.24 8.77 2.62
CA ALA A 14 -5.49 8.27 3.77
C ALA A 14 -6.34 7.46 4.78
N LYS A 15 -7.48 6.89 4.35
CA LYS A 15 -8.39 6.11 5.20
C LYS A 15 -8.98 4.87 4.50
N SER A 16 -9.27 4.95 3.21
CA SER A 16 -9.90 3.89 2.43
C SER A 16 -9.05 2.62 2.43
N THR A 17 -9.49 1.61 3.17
CA THR A 17 -8.82 0.31 3.24
C THR A 17 -8.89 -0.42 1.90
N GLY A 18 -9.93 -0.19 1.09
CA GLY A 18 -10.04 -0.81 -0.23
C GLY A 18 -8.97 -0.31 -1.20
N THR A 19 -8.69 1.00 -1.17
CA THR A 19 -7.62 1.58 -1.99
C THR A 19 -6.25 1.07 -1.54
N LEU A 20 -6.02 1.03 -0.24
CA LEU A 20 -4.78 0.50 0.34
C LEU A 20 -4.58 -0.99 0.01
N SER A 21 -5.64 -1.80 0.07
CA SER A 21 -5.60 -3.21 -0.36
C SER A 21 -5.23 -3.35 -1.83
N ASN A 22 -5.74 -2.49 -2.72
CA ASN A 22 -5.36 -2.52 -4.14
C ASN A 22 -3.88 -2.19 -4.35
N VAL A 23 -3.32 -1.25 -3.58
CA VAL A 23 -1.89 -0.93 -3.60
C VAL A 23 -1.07 -2.12 -3.14
N ILE A 24 -1.45 -2.76 -2.03
CA ILE A 24 -0.78 -3.96 -1.48
C ILE A 24 -0.82 -5.13 -2.48
N GLU A 25 -1.96 -5.37 -3.13
CA GLU A 25 -2.13 -6.43 -4.12
C GLU A 25 -1.29 -6.21 -5.39
N LEU A 26 -1.13 -4.96 -5.83
CA LEU A 26 -0.22 -4.66 -6.94
C LEU A 26 1.23 -4.84 -6.51
N LEU A 27 1.58 -4.39 -5.30
CA LEU A 27 2.94 -4.51 -4.78
C LEU A 27 3.37 -5.97 -4.59
N SER A 28 2.47 -6.86 -4.11
CA SER A 28 2.76 -8.30 -4.00
C SER A 28 3.07 -8.94 -5.36
N ARG A 29 2.39 -8.45 -6.41
CA ARG A 29 2.63 -8.83 -7.82
C ARG A 29 3.79 -8.09 -8.48
N LYS A 30 4.58 -7.35 -7.71
CA LYS A 30 5.72 -6.53 -8.19
C LYS A 30 5.32 -5.44 -9.19
N LYS A 31 4.07 -4.98 -9.14
CA LYS A 31 3.54 -3.90 -9.97
C LYS A 31 3.50 -2.59 -9.19
N LYS A 32 3.80 -1.49 -9.88
CA LYS A 32 3.85 -0.15 -9.27
C LYS A 32 2.47 0.51 -9.27
N SER A 33 2.29 1.42 -8.33
CA SER A 33 1.13 2.30 -8.28
C SER A 33 1.51 3.77 -8.10
N LEU A 34 0.74 4.68 -8.70
CA LEU A 34 0.73 6.10 -8.41
C LEU A 34 -0.47 6.41 -7.53
N VAL A 35 -0.23 6.91 -6.33
CA VAL A 35 -1.29 7.24 -5.37
C VAL A 35 -1.32 8.74 -5.19
N PHE A 36 -2.41 9.39 -5.58
CA PHE A 36 -2.70 10.76 -5.19
C PHE A 36 -3.24 10.78 -3.77
N VAL A 37 -2.46 11.30 -2.83
CA VAL A 37 -2.85 11.44 -1.42
C VAL A 37 -3.58 12.76 -1.26
N ASN A 38 -4.91 12.72 -1.15
CA ASN A 38 -5.75 13.92 -1.10
C ASN A 38 -5.41 14.86 0.06
N LYS A 39 -4.98 14.30 1.19
CA LYS A 39 -4.56 15.06 2.39
C LYS A 39 -3.32 15.93 2.13
N GLU A 40 -2.35 15.40 1.38
CA GLU A 40 -1.09 16.06 1.07
C GLU A 40 -1.09 16.78 -0.28
N LYS A 41 -2.16 16.58 -1.08
CA LYS A 41 -2.27 17.07 -2.46
C LYS A 41 -1.07 16.69 -3.34
N ALA A 42 -0.51 15.50 -3.10
CA ALA A 42 0.70 15.04 -3.75
C ALA A 42 0.57 13.61 -4.27
N PHE A 43 1.27 13.31 -5.35
CA PHE A 43 1.43 11.95 -5.85
C PHE A 43 2.58 11.23 -5.14
N LYS A 44 2.37 9.95 -4.83
CA LYS A 44 3.35 9.05 -4.25
C LYS A 44 3.43 7.78 -5.09
N VAL A 45 4.63 7.38 -5.47
CA VAL A 45 4.86 6.10 -6.14
C VAL A 45 5.02 5.04 -5.06
N VAL A 46 4.30 3.93 -5.21
CA VAL A 46 4.49 2.73 -4.37
C VAL A 46 4.90 1.57 -5.25
N GLY A 47 6.17 1.18 -5.14
CA GLY A 47 6.78 0.03 -5.79
C GLY A 47 7.69 -0.79 -4.88
N SER A 48 7.80 -0.41 -3.59
CA SER A 48 8.56 -1.13 -2.56
C SER A 48 7.80 -1.11 -1.24
N VAL A 49 8.20 -1.97 -0.28
CA VAL A 49 7.59 -1.97 1.05
C VAL A 49 7.87 -0.67 1.79
N SER A 50 9.08 -0.14 1.69
CA SER A 50 9.42 1.16 2.31
C SER A 50 8.52 2.29 1.81
N GLN A 51 8.22 2.33 0.50
CA GLN A 51 7.28 3.32 -0.05
C GLN A 51 5.83 3.06 0.39
N LEU A 52 5.43 1.80 0.62
CA LEU A 52 4.14 1.48 1.21
C LEU A 52 4.06 1.97 2.66
N GLU A 53 5.13 1.82 3.45
CA GLU A 53 5.19 2.31 4.82
C GLU A 53 5.12 3.84 4.88
N GLU A 54 5.82 4.54 3.98
CA GLU A 54 5.68 5.99 3.79
C GLU A 54 4.24 6.40 3.45
N LEU A 55 3.56 5.62 2.59
CA LEU A 55 2.16 5.87 2.27
C LEU A 55 1.27 5.69 3.51
N VAL A 56 1.47 4.62 4.29
CA VAL A 56 0.71 4.37 5.53
C VAL A 56 0.98 5.43 6.60
N ALA A 57 2.14 6.09 6.57
CA ALA A 57 2.46 7.18 7.50
C ALA A 57 1.49 8.39 7.38
N PHE A 58 0.82 8.57 6.23
CA PHE A 58 -0.18 9.64 6.07
C PHE A 58 -1.50 9.38 6.82
N MET A 59 -1.76 8.13 7.19
CA MET A 59 -2.94 7.74 7.98
C MET A 59 -2.81 8.26 9.42
N SER A 60 -3.93 8.65 10.03
CA SER A 60 -3.98 8.86 11.48
C SER A 60 -3.92 7.53 12.22
N ASP A 61 -3.54 7.54 13.50
CA ASP A 61 -3.45 6.30 14.30
C ASP A 61 -4.80 5.57 14.41
N CYS A 62 -5.90 6.33 14.50
CA CYS A 62 -7.24 5.74 14.45
C CYS A 62 -7.51 5.03 13.11
N ALA A 63 -7.11 5.64 11.99
CA ALA A 63 -7.28 5.02 10.67
C ALA A 63 -6.37 3.79 10.50
N LYS A 64 -5.13 3.84 11.01
CA LYS A 64 -4.22 2.68 11.03
C LYS A 64 -4.81 1.50 11.79
N ARG A 65 -5.32 1.73 13.01
CA ARG A 65 -5.99 0.68 13.82
C ARG A 65 -7.17 0.06 13.09
N LYS A 66 -8.06 0.89 12.51
CA LYS A 66 -9.22 0.41 11.75
C LYS A 66 -8.81 -0.38 10.51
N ALA A 67 -7.76 0.06 9.81
CA ALA A 67 -7.24 -0.68 8.66
C ALA A 67 -6.65 -2.02 9.10
N ASP A 68 -5.90 -2.04 10.21
CA ASP A 68 -5.33 -3.27 10.73
C ASP A 68 -6.40 -4.28 11.18
N GLU A 69 -7.43 -3.82 11.89
CA GLU A 69 -8.59 -4.65 12.26
C GLU A 69 -9.26 -5.27 11.03
N LYS A 70 -9.45 -4.48 9.95
CA LYS A 70 -10.23 -4.87 8.78
C LYS A 70 -9.46 -5.70 7.76
N ILE A 71 -8.19 -5.39 7.52
CA ILE A 71 -7.40 -6.01 6.46
C ILE A 71 -6.10 -6.64 6.93
N LYS A 72 -5.81 -6.63 8.24
CA LYS A 72 -4.55 -7.12 8.82
C LYS A 72 -3.34 -6.42 8.20
N LEU A 73 -3.39 -5.08 8.24
CA LEU A 73 -2.47 -4.19 7.54
C LEU A 73 -1.01 -4.48 7.90
N PHE A 74 -0.70 -4.57 9.19
CA PHE A 74 0.69 -4.76 9.63
C PHE A 74 1.21 -6.17 9.35
N ASP A 75 0.34 -7.18 9.43
CA ASP A 75 0.67 -8.55 9.03
C ASP A 75 1.00 -8.61 7.53
N ARG A 76 0.18 -7.97 6.69
CA ARG A 76 0.42 -7.90 5.23
C ARG A 76 1.72 -7.18 4.89
N ILE A 77 2.03 -6.07 5.56
CA ILE A 77 3.31 -5.36 5.38
C ILE A 77 4.48 -6.26 5.78
N SER A 78 4.37 -6.96 6.90
CA SER A 78 5.42 -7.86 7.39
C SER A 78 5.69 -9.01 6.43
N LEU A 79 4.62 -9.65 5.91
CA LEU A 79 4.74 -10.70 4.89
C LEU A 79 5.47 -10.20 3.64
N LEU A 80 5.11 -9.01 3.14
CA LEU A 80 5.79 -8.42 1.99
C LEU A 80 7.29 -8.14 2.22
N LYS A 81 7.70 -7.84 3.47
CA LYS A 81 9.12 -7.66 3.80
C LYS A 81 9.88 -8.99 3.71
N HIS A 82 9.30 -10.06 4.24
CA HIS A 82 9.90 -11.39 4.20
C HIS A 82 10.04 -11.90 2.75
N ASP A 83 8.98 -11.76 1.94
CA ASP A 83 9.00 -12.13 0.52
C ASP A 83 10.07 -11.37 -0.29
N GLN A 84 10.44 -10.15 0.10
CA GLN A 84 11.53 -9.41 -0.55
C GLN A 84 12.92 -9.82 -0.04
N ALA A 85 13.03 -10.28 1.21
CA ALA A 85 14.28 -10.71 1.82
C ALA A 85 14.72 -12.10 1.33
N GLU A 86 13.80 -13.04 1.16
CA GLU A 86 14.10 -14.40 0.68
C GLU A 86 14.61 -14.43 -0.78
N LEU A 87 14.30 -13.40 -1.56
CA LEU A 87 14.76 -13.26 -2.95
C LEU A 87 16.19 -12.70 -3.08
N LEU A 88 16.79 -12.25 -1.98
CA LEU A 88 18.16 -11.70 -1.93
C LEU A 88 19.19 -12.71 -1.38
N LEU A 89 18.76 -13.94 -1.09
CA LEU A 89 19.58 -15.08 -0.67
C LEU A 89 19.66 -16.13 -1.80
#